data_AF-A0A919CQX9-F1
#
_entry.id   AF-A0A919CQX9-F1
#
_cell.length_a   1.000
_cell.length_b   1.000
_cell.length_c   1.000
_cell.angle_alpha   90.00
_cell.angle_beta   90.00
_cell.angle_gamma   90.00
#
_symmetry.space_group_name_H-M   'P 1'
#
loop_
_entity.id
_entity.type
_entity.pdbx_description
1 polymer ?
#
loop_
_entity_poly.entity_id
_entity_poly.type
_entity_poly.pdbx_seq_one_letter_code
_entity_poly.pdbx_strand_id
1 'polypeptide(L)'
;MVKKSADAENEMKPGDFKRWRKSLKLSQKEAAEALGLKRRVVQYYEKGERDGETVKIPKYIRLACSALASGVEDYTGPAKDKPAAP
;
A
#
# COMPACT_ATOMS: atom_id res chain seq x y z
N MET A 1 -14.12 26.91 -10.94
CA MET A 1 -13.85 25.72 -11.79
C MET A 1 -13.35 24.60 -10.89
N VAL A 2 -14.23 23.72 -10.45
CA VAL A 2 -13.89 22.60 -9.55
C VAL A 2 -13.33 21.47 -10.40
N LYS A 3 -12.01 21.26 -10.39
CA LYS A 3 -11.40 20.04 -10.92
C LYS A 3 -11.76 18.89 -9.98
N LYS A 4 -12.88 18.22 -10.26
CA LYS A 4 -13.29 17.00 -9.57
C LYS A 4 -12.68 15.80 -10.33
N SER A 5 -12.00 14.95 -9.57
CA SER A 5 -11.81 13.51 -9.80
C SER A 5 -10.86 13.04 -10.91
N ALA A 6 -9.63 12.71 -10.50
CA ALA A 6 -8.83 11.63 -11.11
C ALA A 6 -8.44 10.55 -10.07
N ASP A 7 -8.54 10.84 -8.77
CA ASP A 7 -8.14 9.90 -7.70
C ASP A 7 -9.14 8.76 -7.45
N ALA A 8 -10.39 8.88 -7.90
CA ALA A 8 -11.44 7.89 -7.63
C ALA A 8 -11.33 6.61 -8.49
N GLU A 9 -10.72 6.68 -9.68
CA GLU A 9 -10.64 5.53 -10.58
C GLU A 9 -9.54 4.53 -10.23
N ASN A 10 -8.59 4.91 -9.36
CA ASN A 10 -7.44 4.07 -9.04
C ASN A 10 -7.41 3.64 -7.56
N GLU A 11 -8.56 3.65 -6.87
CA GLU A 11 -8.64 3.28 -5.46
C GLU A 11 -8.65 1.75 -5.28
N MET A 12 -7.61 1.21 -4.64
CA MET A 12 -7.61 -0.18 -4.16
C MET A 12 -8.74 -0.33 -3.13
N LYS A 13 -9.70 -1.20 -3.42
CA LYS A 13 -10.84 -1.43 -2.52
C LYS A 13 -10.42 -2.31 -1.35
N PRO A 14 -11.16 -2.29 -0.22
CA PRO A 14 -10.88 -3.16 0.93
C PRO A 14 -10.77 -4.65 0.56
N GLY A 15 -11.65 -5.10 -0.34
CA GLY A 15 -11.62 -6.46 -0.88
C GLY A 15 -10.37 -6.77 -1.72
N ASP A 16 -9.86 -5.81 -2.50
CA ASP A 16 -8.61 -5.95 -3.26
C ASP A 16 -7.41 -6.05 -2.32
N PHE A 17 -7.37 -5.25 -1.26
CA PHE A 17 -6.30 -5.30 -0.26
C PHE A 17 -6.25 -6.64 0.46
N LYS A 18 -7.42 -7.17 0.83
CA LYS A 18 -7.52 -8.52 1.39
C LYS A 18 -7.07 -9.59 0.40
N ARG A 19 -7.44 -9.49 -0.88
CA ARG A 19 -7.01 -10.43 -1.94
C ARG A 19 -5.50 -10.40 -2.14
N TRP A 20 -4.90 -9.22 -2.24
CA TRP A 20 -3.44 -9.04 -2.34
C TRP A 20 -2.71 -9.72 -1.19
N ARG A 21 -3.15 -9.49 0.05
CA ARG A 21 -2.51 -10.13 1.21
C ARG A 21 -2.58 -11.64 1.11
N LYS A 22 -3.74 -12.17 0.73
CA LYS A 22 -3.96 -13.62 0.59
C LYS A 22 -3.18 -14.22 -0.58
N SER A 23 -2.98 -13.51 -1.69
CA SER A 23 -2.14 -14.00 -2.80
C SER A 23 -0.68 -14.16 -2.38
N LEU A 24 -0.20 -13.33 -1.45
CA LEU A 24 1.13 -13.46 -0.84
C LEU A 24 1.17 -14.42 0.35
N LYS A 25 0.05 -15.10 0.66
CA LYS A 25 -0.10 -16.02 1.81
C LYS A 25 0.22 -15.40 3.18
N LEU A 26 0.18 -14.07 3.29
CA LEU A 26 0.49 -13.36 4.53
C LEU A 26 -0.71 -13.38 5.49
N SER A 27 -0.44 -13.54 6.78
CA SER A 27 -1.36 -13.19 7.86
C SER A 27 -1.52 -11.67 7.97
N GLN A 28 -2.52 -11.21 8.74
CA GLN A 28 -2.66 -9.76 8.99
C GLN A 28 -1.47 -9.18 9.78
N LYS A 29 -0.79 -10.01 10.58
CA LYS A 29 0.40 -9.60 11.33
C LYS A 29 1.59 -9.43 10.39
N GLU A 30 1.88 -10.43 9.57
CA GLU A 30 3.01 -10.41 8.62
C GLU A 30 2.85 -9.30 7.58
N ALA A 31 1.62 -9.09 7.07
CA ALA A 31 1.36 -7.96 6.17
C ALA A 31 1.59 -6.59 6.82
N ALA A 32 1.34 -6.48 8.13
CA ALA A 32 1.60 -5.26 8.88
C ALA A 32 3.10 -5.04 9.06
N GLU A 33 3.85 -6.11 9.37
CA GLU A 33 5.31 -6.07 9.47
C GLU A 33 5.95 -5.70 8.14
N ALA A 34 5.56 -6.34 7.03
CA ALA A 34 6.06 -6.06 5.69
C ALA A 34 5.78 -4.63 5.21
N LEU A 35 4.66 -4.03 5.65
CA LEU A 35 4.29 -2.64 5.31
C LEU A 35 4.80 -1.61 6.32
N GLY A 36 5.42 -2.02 7.42
CA GLY A 36 5.81 -1.10 8.50
C GLY A 36 4.61 -0.46 9.23
N LEU A 37 3.49 -1.18 9.34
CA LEU A 37 2.24 -0.71 9.93
C LEU A 37 1.91 -1.44 11.24
N LYS A 38 1.01 -0.86 12.03
CA LYS A 38 0.33 -1.59 13.12
C LYS A 38 -0.69 -2.56 12.53
N ARG A 39 -0.80 -3.78 13.08
CA ARG A 39 -1.79 -4.80 12.66
C ARG A 39 -3.23 -4.26 12.53
N ARG A 40 -3.63 -3.35 13.41
CA ARG A 40 -4.96 -2.74 13.40
C ARG A 40 -5.21 -1.86 12.16
N VAL A 41 -4.17 -1.27 11.58
CA VAL A 41 -4.29 -0.48 10.33
C VAL A 41 -4.60 -1.39 9.15
N VAL A 42 -3.95 -2.56 9.06
CA VAL A 42 -4.27 -3.60 8.06
C VAL A 42 -5.74 -4.02 8.16
N GLN A 43 -6.25 -4.19 9.38
CA GLN A 43 -7.67 -4.52 9.61
C GLN A 43 -8.61 -3.40 9.13
N TYR A 44 -8.28 -2.13 9.39
CA TYR A 44 -9.06 -1.01 8.89
C TYR A 44 -9.10 -0.96 7.36
N TYR A 45 -7.97 -1.23 6.69
CA TYR A 45 -7.95 -1.30 5.22
C TYR A 45 -8.75 -2.48 4.67
N GLU A 46 -8.72 -3.65 5.31
CA GLU A 46 -9.54 -4.79 4.89
C GLU A 46 -11.04 -4.60 5.16
N LYS A 47 -11.39 -3.90 6.23
CA LYS A 47 -12.79 -3.56 6.56
C LYS A 47 -13.30 -2.39 5.70
N GLY A 48 -12.41 -1.48 5.32
CA GLY A 48 -12.76 -0.20 4.70
C GLY A 48 -13.30 0.83 5.67
N GLU A 49 -13.09 0.65 6.98
CA GLU A 49 -13.70 1.48 8.03
C GLU A 49 -12.78 1.57 9.26
N ARG A 50 -12.77 2.74 9.90
CA ARG A 50 -12.19 3.01 11.22
C ARG A 50 -13.21 3.77 12.05
N ASP A 51 -13.62 3.18 13.17
CA ASP A 51 -14.49 3.81 14.16
C ASP A 51 -15.78 4.40 13.54
N GLY A 52 -16.39 3.68 12.58
CA GLY A 52 -17.60 4.11 11.85
C GLY A 52 -17.34 4.97 10.62
N GLU A 53 -16.12 5.46 10.41
CA GLU A 53 -15.75 6.26 9.24
C GLU A 53 -15.14 5.42 8.13
N THR A 54 -15.53 5.66 6.88
CA THR A 54 -14.93 5.00 5.73
C THR A 54 -13.45 5.35 5.61
N VAL A 55 -12.60 4.33 5.56
CA VAL A 55 -11.15 4.48 5.38
C VAL A 55 -10.77 4.11 3.96
N LYS A 56 -10.12 5.06 3.29
CA LYS A 56 -9.48 4.84 2.00
C LYS A 56 -8.05 4.34 2.20
N ILE A 57 -7.58 3.52 1.26
CA ILE A 57 -6.20 3.03 1.24
C ILE A 57 -5.32 4.09 0.57
N PRO A 58 -4.38 4.72 1.30
CA PRO A 58 -3.55 5.78 0.76
C PRO A 58 -2.70 5.32 -0.43
N LYS A 59 -2.34 6.25 -1.32
CA LYS A 59 -1.50 5.96 -2.50
C LYS A 59 -0.19 5.26 -2.14
N TYR A 60 0.50 5.72 -1.09
CA TYR A 60 1.78 5.13 -0.68
C TYR A 60 1.64 3.67 -0.23
N ILE A 61 0.50 3.29 0.39
CA ILE A 61 0.22 1.90 0.74
C ILE A 61 -0.01 1.06 -0.51
N ARG A 62 -0.77 1.57 -1.49
CA ARG A 62 -1.00 0.87 -2.76
C ARG A 62 0.31 0.60 -3.50
N LEU A 63 1.22 1.57 -3.51
CA LEU A 63 2.56 1.41 -4.07
C LEU A 63 3.38 0.37 -3.32
N ALA A 64 3.37 0.40 -1.98
CA ALA A 64 4.06 -0.60 -1.16
C ALA A 64 3.51 -2.02 -1.39
N CYS A 65 2.18 -2.19 -1.51
CA CYS A 65 1.58 -3.47 -1.89
C CYS A 65 2.08 -3.98 -3.25
N SER A 66 2.21 -3.08 -4.23
CA SER A 66 2.76 -3.42 -5.55
C SER A 66 4.23 -3.84 -5.48
N ALA A 67 5.03 -3.16 -4.66
CA ALA A 67 6.44 -3.50 -4.44
C ALA A 67 6.57 -4.89 -3.81
N LEU A 68 5.84 -5.16 -2.74
CA LEU A 68 5.80 -6.47 -2.08
C LEU A 68 5.30 -7.58 -3.01
N ALA A 69 4.29 -7.30 -3.83
CA ALA A 69 3.81 -8.26 -4.83
C ALA A 69 4.84 -8.55 -5.93
N SER A 70 5.80 -7.64 -6.14
CA SER A 70 6.92 -7.80 -7.07
C SER A 70 8.16 -8.42 -6.38
N GLY A 71 8.07 -8.76 -5.09
CA GLY A 71 9.19 -9.30 -4.31
C GLY A 71 10.17 -8.26 -3.76
N VAL A 72 9.81 -6.97 -3.78
CA VAL A 72 10.62 -5.90 -3.19
C VAL A 72 10.17 -5.67 -1.75
N GLU A 73 10.95 -6.15 -0.79
CA GLU A 73 10.67 -6.03 0.64
C GLU A 73 11.36 -4.82 1.29
N ASP A 74 12.49 -4.37 0.74
CA ASP A 74 13.23 -3.20 1.22
C ASP A 74 13.84 -2.43 0.03
N TYR A 75 14.05 -1.12 0.21
CA TYR A 75 14.56 -0.22 -0.82
C TYR A 75 15.48 0.85 -0.22
N THR A 76 16.75 0.81 -0.61
CA THR A 76 17.81 1.70 -0.09
C THR A 76 17.99 3.00 -0.88
N GLY A 77 17.13 3.25 -1.88
CA GLY A 77 17.24 4.41 -2.77
C GLY A 77 17.98 4.09 -4.08
N PRO A 78 18.03 5.06 -5.01
CA PRO A 78 18.79 4.90 -6.24
C PRO A 78 20.29 4.77 -5.93
N ALA A 79 21.02 4.06 -6.80
CA ALA A 79 22.47 4.01 -6.75
C ALA A 79 23.02 5.45 -6.74
N LYS A 80 24.05 5.69 -5.93
CA LYS A 80 24.80 6.95 -5.99
C LYS A 80 25.67 6.92 -7.24
N ASP A 81 25.06 7.08 -8.41
CA ASP A 81 25.83 7.32 -9.61
C ASP A 81 26.54 8.66 -9.43
N LYS A 82 27.86 8.60 -9.30
CA LYS A 82 28.72 9.77 -9.49
C LYS A 82 28.34 10.33 -10.87
N PRO A 83 27.97 11.62 -11.01
CA PRO A 83 27.66 12.16 -12.32
C PRO A 83 28.85 11.88 -13.23
N ALA A 84 28.60 11.19 -14.36
CA ALA A 84 29.58 11.03 -15.41
C ALA A 84 30.12 12.42 -15.74
N ALA A 85 31.44 12.59 -15.62
CA ALA A 85 32.11 13.85 -15.88
C ALA A 85 31.77 14.34 -17.30
N PRO A 86 31.64 15.67 -17.50
CA PRO A 86 31.27 16.27 -18.79
C PRO A 86 32.26 15.94 -19.91
#